data_AF-G3I3X7-F1
#
_entry.id   AF-G3I3X7-F1
#
_cell.length_a   1.000
_cell.length_b   1.000
_cell.length_c   1.000
_cell.angle_alpha   90.00
_cell.angle_beta   90.00
_cell.angle_gamma   90.00
#
_symmetry.space_group_name_H-M   'P 1'
#
loop_
_entity.id
_entity.type
_entity.pdbx_description
1 polymer ?
#
loop_
_entity_poly.entity_id
_entity_poly.type
_entity_poly.pdbx_seq_one_letter_code
_entity_poly.pdbx_strand_id
1 'polypeptide(L)' 'MLLEVNRFALASHFLWGLWSIVQAKISSIEFGYMEYAQARFDAYFDQKRKLGV' A
#
# COMPACT_ATOMS: atom_id res chain seq x y z
N MET A 1 -10.53 17.39 8.30
CA MET A 1 -10.66 15.94 8.54
C MET A 1 -10.53 15.11 7.26
N LEU A 2 -11.35 15.27 6.21
CA LEU A 2 -11.26 14.44 5.00
C LEU A 2 -9.91 14.53 4.24
N LEU A 3 -9.32 15.72 4.12
CA LEU A 3 -8.01 15.87 3.45
C LEU A 3 -6.88 15.15 4.19
N GLU A 4 -6.86 15.28 5.52
CA GLU A 4 -5.87 14.66 6.40
C GLU A 4 -5.91 13.13 6.28
N VAL A 5 -7.09 12.53 6.44
CA VAL A 5 -7.24 11.06 6.35
C VAL A 5 -6.89 10.53 4.96
N ASN A 6 -7.21 11.26 3.89
CA ASN A 6 -6.83 10.86 2.54
C ASN A 6 -5.31 10.94 2.30
N ARG A 7 -4.61 11.90 2.92
CA ARG A 7 -3.15 11.95 2.89
C ARG A 7 -2.54 10.80 3.69
N PHE A 8 -3.07 10.48 4.87
CA PHE A 8 -2.61 9.32 5.65
C PHE A 8 -2.95 7.97 4.99
N ALA A 9 -3.98 7.91 4.13
CA ALA A 9 -4.23 6.73 3.32
C ALA A 9 -3.03 6.38 2.42
N LEU A 10 -2.29 7.37 1.90
CA LEU A 10 -1.05 7.15 1.17
C LEU A 10 -0.01 6.42 2.03
N ALA A 11 0.19 6.87 3.27
CA ALA A 11 1.11 6.23 4.21
C ALA A 11 0.68 4.78 4.49
N SER A 12 -0.63 4.51 4.61
CA SER A 12 -1.16 3.15 4.74
C SER A 12 -0.81 2.29 3.53
N HIS A 13 -1.09 2.74 2.30
CA HIS A 13 -0.72 1.99 1.09
C HIS A 13 0.78 1.68 1.02
N PHE A 14 1.62 2.66 1.32
CA PHE A 14 3.07 2.49 1.28
C PHE A 14 3.56 1.52 2.37
N LEU A 15 3.10 1.70 3.61
CA LEU A 15 3.45 0.84 4.75
C LEU A 15 3.09 -0.62 4.47
N TRP A 16 1.87 -0.86 4.01
CA TRP A 16 1.39 -2.22 3.77
C TRP A 16 1.95 -2.83 2.48
N GLY A 17 2.30 -2.03 1.48
CA GLY A 17 3.08 -2.49 0.33
C GLY A 17 4.44 -3.02 0.74
N LEU A 18 5.18 -2.27 1.57
CA LEU A 18 6.46 -2.71 2.13
C LEU A 18 6.32 -3.94 3.04
N TRP A 19 5.35 -3.93 3.95
CA TRP A 19 5.06 -5.08 4.81
C TRP A 19 4.85 -6.34 3.97
N SER A 20 4.10 -6.24 2.87
CA SER A 20 3.78 -7.40 2.05
C SER A 20 5.01 -7.95 1.33
N ILE A 21 5.89 -7.08 0.82
CA ILE A 21 7.19 -7.50 0.25
C ILE A 21 8.03 -8.24 1.29
N VAL A 22 8.09 -7.73 2.53
CA VAL A 22 8.82 -8.41 3.61
C VAL A 22 8.19 -9.77 3.91
N GLN A 23 6.86 -9.85 3.98
CA GLN A 23 6.15 -11.10 4.24
C GLN A 23 6.29 -12.12 3.12
N ALA A 24 6.40 -11.70 1.85
CA ALA A 24 6.72 -12.61 0.75
C ALA A 24 8.03 -13.38 0.99
N LYS A 25 8.94 -12.83 1.80
CA LYS A 25 10.21 -13.47 2.16
C LYS A 25 10.16 -14.25 3.47
N ILE A 26 9.44 -13.76 4.49
CA ILE A 26 9.55 -14.29 5.86
C ILE A 26 8.32 -15.07 6.35
N SER A 27 7.18 -14.93 5.67
CA SER A 27 5.94 -15.57 6.09
C SER A 27 5.92 -17.06 5.72
N SER A 28 5.30 -17.87 6.57
CA SER A 28 4.98 -19.27 6.30
C SER A 28 3.52 -19.48 5.86
N ILE A 29 2.75 -18.40 5.68
CA ILE A 29 1.34 -18.44 5.27
C ILE A 29 1.26 -18.40 3.73
N GLU A 30 0.45 -19.28 3.14
CA GLU A 30 0.16 -19.25 1.70
C GLU A 30 -0.76 -18.06 1.38
N PHE A 31 -0.16 -16.97 0.90
CA PHE A 31 -0.85 -15.76 0.52
C PHE A 31 -0.11 -15.07 -0.63
N GLY A 32 -0.84 -14.46 -1.56
CA GLY A 32 -0.30 -13.70 -2.70
C GLY A 32 0.30 -12.36 -2.27
N TYR A 33 1.43 -12.39 -1.57
CA TYR A 33 2.07 -11.19 -1.00
C TYR A 33 2.57 -10.22 -2.08
N MET A 34 3.14 -10.73 -3.17
CA MET A 34 3.65 -9.85 -4.23
C MET A 34 2.52 -9.19 -5.02
N GLU A 35 1.43 -9.91 -5.25
CA GLU A 35 0.21 -9.40 -5.87
C GLU A 35 -0.44 -8.33 -4.98
N TYR A 36 -0.48 -8.58 -3.67
CA TYR A 36 -0.97 -7.60 -2.71
C TYR A 36 -0.08 -6.35 -2.66
N ALA A 37 1.24 -6.51 -2.61
CA ALA A 37 2.18 -5.39 -2.64
C ALA A 37 1.95 -4.51 -3.87
N GLN A 38 1.85 -5.11 -5.06
CA GLN A 38 1.59 -4.42 -6.31
C GLN A 38 0.27 -3.64 -6.23
N ALA A 39 -0.82 -4.29 -5.81
CA ALA A 39 -2.12 -3.64 -5.66
C ALA A 39 -2.09 -2.46 -4.67
N ARG A 40 -1.30 -2.56 -3.58
CA ARG A 40 -1.15 -1.44 -2.63
C ARG A 40 -0.40 -0.28 -3.25
N PHE A 41 0.67 -0.50 -4.01
CA PHE A 41 1.40 0.58 -4.68
C PHE A 41 0.61 1.20 -5.84
N ASP A 42 -0.15 0.42 -6.59
CA ASP A 42 -1.04 0.95 -7.63
C ASP A 42 -2.07 1.92 -7.01
N ALA A 43 -2.70 1.50 -5.91
CA ALA A 43 -3.62 2.34 -5.16
C ALA A 43 -2.94 3.58 -4.54
N TYR A 44 -1.69 3.47 -4.09
CA TYR A 44 -0.89 4.61 -3.64
C TYR A 44 -0.76 5.66 -4.75
N PHE A 45 -0.33 5.25 -5.94
CA PHE A 45 -0.13 6.18 -7.05
C PHE A 45 -1.45 6.74 -7.60
N ASP A 46 -2.51 5.94 -7.62
CA ASP A 46 -3.87 6.42 -7.94
C ASP A 46 -4.34 7.50 -6.98
N GLN A 47 -4.20 7.26 -5.67
CA GLN A 47 -4.63 8.22 -4.66
C GLN A 47 -3.75 9.47 -4.68
N LYS A 48 -2.45 9.31 -4.92
CA LYS A 48 -1.50 10.41 -5.06
C LYS A 48 -1.89 11.33 -6.23
N ARG A 49 -2.24 10.76 -7.38
CA ARG A 49 -2.80 11.49 -8.54
C ARG A 49 -4.10 12.23 -8.19
N LYS A 50 -5.03 11.56 -7.49
CA LYS A 50 -6.32 12.18 -7.08
C LYS A 50 -6.13 13.36 -6.13
N LEU A 51 -5.09 13.33 -5.29
CA LEU A 51 -4.76 14.40 -4.36
C LEU A 51 -3.90 15.51 -4.97
N GLY A 52 -3.37 15.31 -6.18
CA GLY A 52 -2.50 16.27 -6.87
C GLY A 52 -1.16 16.50 -6.16
N VAL A 53 -0.62 15.46 -5.51
CA VAL A 53 0.68 15.49 -4.81
C VAL A 53 1.69 14.53 -5.40
#